data_AF-A0A172XCS3-F1
#
_entry.id   AF-A0A172XCS3-F1
#
_cell.length_a   1.000
_cell.length_b   1.000
_cell.length_c   1.000
_cell.angle_alpha   90.00
_cell.angle_beta   90.00
_cell.angle_gamma   90.00
#
_symmetry.space_group_name_H-M   'P 1'
#
loop_
_entity.id
_entity.type
_entity.pdbx_description
1 polymer ?
#
loop_
_entity_poly.entity_id
_entity_poly.type
_entity_poly.pdbx_seq_one_letter_code
_entity_poly.pdbx_strand_id
1 'polypeptide(L)'
;MKHKVFIIFILASLVLFIACDNNPNKTDPAKKLTEKETKNTEEDQKQEIVNNIKNLLPMVTQILTTHNDNNWDENAQGYDLTAANQLFAVIQHTPQGQAGGAILYNSNDADSKVARREMYLAFEYNKDYIKAFGTLANKMAATATATPAMKTILEGIVHGMREYADAYYLKAFYMLNNKKDELKNLSLDKLQTLLNKINAIQEAKTNIVNAVNKIKEDYDTDKEVGTATHKLKTTATATEIKDYLESKQGTFVNDITTIKNTTAEILTILI
;
A
#
# COMPACT_ATOMS: atom_id res chain seq x y z
N MET A 1 14.41 18.47 9.20
CA MET A 1 14.89 17.38 10.09
C MET A 1 14.88 16.09 9.29
N LYS A 2 16.04 15.45 9.14
CA LYS A 2 16.25 14.28 8.26
C LYS A 2 15.74 13.01 8.95
N HIS A 3 14.90 12.23 8.28
CA HIS A 3 14.43 10.93 8.76
C HIS A 3 15.59 9.93 8.80
N LYS A 4 15.74 9.24 9.93
CA LYS A 4 16.69 8.15 10.12
C LYS A 4 16.05 6.86 9.60
N VAL A 5 16.64 6.29 8.56
CA VAL A 5 16.29 4.95 8.05
C VAL A 5 16.78 3.93 9.09
N PHE A 6 15.88 3.13 9.66
CA PHE A 6 16.22 2.00 10.50
C PHE A 6 16.30 0.76 9.61
N ILE A 7 17.51 0.32 9.27
CA ILE A 7 17.78 -0.98 8.66
C ILE A 7 18.09 -1.93 9.82
N ILE A 8 17.21 -2.89 10.09
CA ILE A 8 17.47 -3.94 11.07
C ILE A 8 18.15 -5.10 10.34
N PHE A 9 19.45 -5.26 10.59
CA PHE A 9 20.21 -6.46 10.28
C PHE A 9 19.84 -7.56 11.28
N ILE A 10 19.33 -8.70 10.80
CA ILE A 10 19.22 -9.92 11.61
C ILE A 10 20.40 -10.81 11.24
N LEU A 11 21.41 -10.83 12.10
CA LEU A 11 22.59 -11.68 12.01
C LEU A 11 22.42 -12.94 12.87
N ALA A 12 22.73 -14.06 12.22
CA ALA A 12 23.06 -15.39 12.70
C ALA A 12 23.31 -15.58 14.22
N SER A 13 22.62 -16.58 14.77
CA SER A 13 23.17 -17.43 15.83
C SER A 13 22.76 -18.88 15.56
N LEU A 14 23.59 -19.54 14.76
CA LEU A 14 23.64 -20.99 14.60
C LEU A 14 24.67 -21.51 15.61
N VAL A 15 24.24 -22.06 16.75
CA VAL A 15 25.08 -22.93 17.59
C VAL A 15 24.19 -24.04 18.17
N LEU A 16 24.20 -25.19 17.48
CA LEU A 16 23.71 -26.46 18.00
C LEU A 16 24.85 -27.14 18.76
N PHE A 17 24.74 -27.26 20.08
CA PHE A 17 25.45 -28.29 20.84
C PHE A 17 24.45 -29.39 21.19
N ILE A 18 24.47 -30.49 20.42
CA ILE A 18 23.84 -31.75 20.81
C ILE A 18 24.97 -32.65 21.32
N ALA A 19 25.04 -32.83 22.63
CA ALA A 19 25.72 -33.97 23.23
C ALA A 19 24.66 -35.06 23.41
N CYS A 20 24.77 -36.14 22.65
CA CYS A 20 23.97 -37.35 22.83
C CYS A 20 24.52 -38.15 24.02
N ASP A 21 23.66 -38.50 24.97
CA ASP A 21 23.91 -39.65 25.85
C ASP A 21 22.70 -40.60 25.75
N ASN A 22 22.99 -41.86 25.39
CA ASN A 22 22.01 -42.89 25.06
C ASN A 22 21.83 -43.83 26.25
N ASN A 23 20.72 -43.74 26.99
CA ASN A 23 20.32 -44.80 27.93
C ASN A 23 18.80 -45.04 27.93
N PRO A 24 18.31 -46.21 27.50
CA PRO A 24 16.89 -46.46 27.28
C PRO A 24 16.28 -47.19 28.48
N ASN A 25 15.94 -46.50 29.57
CA ASN A 25 14.92 -46.93 30.53
C ASN A 25 14.85 -45.97 31.74
N LYS A 26 14.05 -44.91 31.62
CA LYS A 26 13.41 -44.18 32.72
C LYS A 26 12.29 -43.34 32.11
N THR A 27 11.10 -43.33 32.69
CA THR A 27 10.09 -42.32 32.38
C THR A 27 10.68 -40.96 32.77
N ASP A 28 11.11 -40.22 31.76
CA ASP A 28 12.25 -39.32 31.88
C ASP A 28 11.86 -37.89 32.30
N PRO A 29 12.28 -37.40 33.48
CA PRO A 29 12.16 -35.99 33.83
C PRO A 29 12.91 -35.07 32.84
N ALA A 30 13.92 -35.57 32.10
CA ALA A 30 14.57 -34.83 31.03
C ALA A 30 13.65 -34.60 29.82
N LYS A 31 12.71 -35.51 29.54
CA LYS A 31 11.68 -35.33 28.50
C LYS A 31 10.68 -34.22 28.88
N LYS A 32 10.31 -34.14 30.16
CA LYS A 32 9.48 -33.04 30.68
C LYS A 32 10.22 -31.70 30.71
N LEU A 33 11.53 -31.71 31.00
CA LEU A 33 12.36 -30.50 30.99
C LEU A 33 12.53 -29.97 29.55
N THR A 34 12.87 -30.84 28.61
CA THR A 34 13.03 -30.51 27.19
C THR A 34 11.70 -30.08 26.54
N GLU A 35 10.57 -30.71 26.85
CA GLU A 35 9.25 -30.23 26.41
C GLU A 35 8.90 -28.86 26.99
N LYS A 36 9.28 -28.56 28.23
CA LYS A 36 9.03 -27.26 28.88
C LYS A 36 9.96 -26.17 28.34
N GLU A 37 11.23 -26.46 28.12
CA GLU A 37 12.20 -25.54 27.50
C GLU A 37 11.86 -25.25 26.04
N THR A 38 11.45 -26.28 25.28
CA THR A 38 10.99 -26.13 23.89
C THR A 38 9.71 -25.30 23.82
N LYS A 39 8.74 -25.55 24.71
CA LYS A 39 7.51 -24.73 24.80
C LYS A 39 7.79 -23.28 25.19
N ASN A 40 8.71 -23.04 26.12
CA ASN A 40 9.11 -21.68 26.47
C ASN A 40 9.75 -20.98 25.27
N THR A 41 10.61 -21.68 24.52
CA THR A 41 11.23 -21.14 23.30
C THR A 41 10.20 -20.85 22.20
N GLU A 42 9.20 -21.73 22.01
CA GLU A 42 8.13 -21.54 21.03
C GLU A 42 7.23 -20.35 21.38
N GLU A 43 6.79 -20.22 22.63
CA GLU A 43 5.95 -19.08 23.06
C GLU A 43 6.72 -17.76 23.00
N ASP A 44 8.02 -17.75 23.31
CA ASP A 44 8.88 -16.57 23.15
C ASP A 44 8.96 -16.15 21.68
N GLN A 45 9.17 -17.10 20.75
CA GLN A 45 9.19 -16.84 19.31
C GLN A 45 7.84 -16.33 18.79
N LYS A 46 6.73 -16.93 19.25
CA LYS A 46 5.38 -16.46 18.89
C LYS A 46 5.19 -15.02 19.37
N GLN A 47 5.57 -14.72 20.61
CA GLN A 47 5.43 -13.38 21.17
C GLN A 47 6.27 -12.35 20.41
N GLU A 48 7.49 -12.69 20.00
CA GLU A 48 8.34 -11.84 19.14
C GLU A 48 7.64 -11.52 17.81
N ILE A 49 7.13 -12.53 17.11
CA ILE A 49 6.42 -12.33 15.82
C ILE A 49 5.16 -11.46 16.02
N VAL A 50 4.37 -11.75 17.05
CA VAL A 50 3.17 -10.96 17.37
C VAL A 50 3.53 -9.50 17.64
N ASN A 51 4.61 -9.25 18.39
CA ASN A 51 5.10 -7.89 18.65
C ASN A 51 5.54 -7.19 17.36
N ASN A 52 6.27 -7.88 16.48
CA ASN A 52 6.70 -7.34 15.19
C ASN A 52 5.49 -6.93 14.33
N ILE A 53 4.46 -7.77 14.25
CA ILE A 53 3.22 -7.44 13.52
C ILE A 53 2.51 -6.24 14.16
N LYS A 54 2.35 -6.24 15.49
CA LYS A 54 1.67 -5.15 16.22
C LYS A 54 2.38 -3.81 16.06
N ASN A 55 3.71 -3.79 15.96
CA ASN A 55 4.51 -2.57 15.78
C ASN A 55 4.24 -1.84 14.45
N LEU A 56 3.67 -2.53 13.46
CA LEU A 56 3.31 -1.92 12.15
C LEU A 56 1.96 -1.17 12.20
N LEU A 57 1.09 -1.54 13.13
CA LEU A 57 -0.30 -1.06 13.17
C LEU A 57 -0.47 0.43 13.49
N PRO A 58 0.33 1.08 14.38
CA PRO A 58 0.09 2.47 14.76
C PRO A 58 0.11 3.43 13.57
N MET A 59 1.13 3.32 12.70
CA MET A 59 1.24 4.20 11.52
C MET A 59 0.06 4.01 10.57
N VAL A 60 -0.32 2.77 10.29
CA VAL A 60 -1.45 2.48 9.39
C VAL A 60 -2.78 2.94 10.00
N THR A 61 -2.95 2.78 11.30
CA THR A 61 -4.14 3.24 12.03
C THR A 61 -4.29 4.75 11.97
N GLN A 62 -3.19 5.51 12.03
CA GLN A 62 -3.23 6.96 11.88
C GLN A 62 -3.73 7.37 10.48
N ILE A 63 -3.21 6.73 9.43
CA ILE A 63 -3.64 7.00 8.04
C ILE A 63 -5.13 6.65 7.88
N LEU A 64 -5.57 5.51 8.40
CA LEU A 64 -6.97 5.09 8.38
C LEU A 64 -7.88 6.01 9.21
N THR A 65 -7.37 6.64 10.26
CA THR A 65 -8.13 7.64 11.03
C THR A 65 -8.49 8.83 10.16
N THR A 66 -7.53 9.36 9.39
CA THR A 66 -7.82 10.40 8.39
C THR A 66 -8.81 9.87 7.35
N HIS A 67 -8.64 8.64 6.87
CA HIS A 67 -9.53 8.05 5.87
C HIS A 67 -10.99 7.92 6.34
N ASN A 68 -11.19 7.59 7.61
CA ASN A 68 -12.52 7.35 8.19
C ASN A 68 -13.13 8.62 8.81
N ASP A 69 -12.43 9.75 8.78
CA ASP A 69 -12.97 11.01 9.28
C ASP A 69 -14.05 11.56 8.33
N ASN A 70 -15.29 11.51 8.80
CA ASN A 70 -16.47 12.04 8.11
C ASN A 70 -16.43 13.56 7.95
N ASN A 71 -15.64 14.27 8.76
CA ASN A 71 -15.48 15.72 8.68
C ASN A 71 -14.30 16.13 7.77
N TRP A 72 -13.55 15.17 7.23
CA TRP A 72 -12.47 15.47 6.31
C TRP A 72 -13.02 16.07 5.02
N ASP A 73 -12.67 17.33 4.76
CA ASP A 73 -13.11 18.08 3.59
C ASP A 73 -12.03 18.07 2.50
N GLU A 74 -12.35 17.40 1.39
CA GLU A 74 -11.56 17.34 0.16
C GLU A 74 -11.29 18.74 -0.42
N ASN A 75 -12.29 19.63 -0.39
CA ASN A 75 -12.19 20.95 -0.98
C ASN A 75 -11.23 21.84 -0.17
N ALA A 76 -11.25 21.72 1.16
CA ALA A 76 -10.32 22.43 2.04
C ALA A 76 -8.85 22.03 1.81
N GLN A 77 -8.57 20.88 1.19
CA GLN A 77 -7.20 20.48 0.89
C GLN A 77 -6.57 21.25 -0.27
N GLY A 78 -7.40 21.80 -1.17
CA GLY A 78 -6.96 22.52 -2.36
C GLY A 78 -6.14 21.63 -3.31
N TYR A 79 -6.64 20.41 -3.57
CA TYR A 79 -6.07 19.50 -4.57
C TYR A 79 -6.50 19.87 -5.99
N ASP A 80 -7.65 20.54 -6.14
CA ASP A 80 -8.20 21.04 -7.41
C ASP A 80 -8.34 19.93 -8.47
N LEU A 81 -9.09 18.86 -8.17
CA LEU A 81 -9.24 17.68 -9.05
C LEU A 81 -10.65 17.45 -9.63
N THR A 82 -11.67 18.19 -9.17
CA THR A 82 -13.10 17.89 -9.43
C THR A 82 -13.80 18.84 -10.38
N ALA A 83 -13.26 20.04 -10.61
CA ALA A 83 -13.84 21.04 -11.50
C ALA A 83 -13.82 20.58 -12.96
N ALA A 84 -14.53 21.32 -13.82
CA ALA A 84 -14.54 21.06 -15.26
C ALA A 84 -13.10 20.96 -15.79
N ASN A 85 -12.84 19.93 -16.61
CA ASN A 85 -11.56 19.69 -17.26
C ASN A 85 -10.40 19.31 -16.31
N GLN A 86 -10.72 18.93 -15.08
CA GLN A 86 -9.79 18.32 -14.14
C GLN A 86 -9.94 16.80 -14.14
N LEU A 87 -8.98 16.11 -13.54
CA LEU A 87 -8.88 14.64 -13.52
C LEU A 87 -10.24 13.97 -13.29
N PHE A 88 -10.91 14.24 -12.18
CA PHE A 88 -12.14 13.54 -11.83
C PHE A 88 -13.35 13.91 -12.69
N ALA A 89 -13.28 15.01 -13.44
CA ALA A 89 -14.34 15.40 -14.37
C ALA A 89 -14.24 14.69 -15.73
N VAL A 90 -13.13 13.98 -16.01
CA VAL A 90 -12.92 13.29 -17.30
C VAL A 90 -12.83 11.77 -17.17
N ILE A 91 -12.39 11.25 -16.02
CA ILE A 91 -12.28 9.81 -15.78
C ILE A 91 -13.54 9.24 -15.14
N GLN A 92 -13.81 7.97 -15.41
CA GLN A 92 -14.97 7.24 -14.90
C GLN A 92 -14.57 6.03 -14.05
N HIS A 93 -15.46 5.60 -13.17
CA HIS A 93 -15.36 4.35 -12.43
C HIS A 93 -16.67 3.58 -12.44
N THR A 94 -16.57 2.28 -12.20
CA THR A 94 -17.73 1.42 -11.98
C THR A 94 -18.00 1.34 -10.48
N PRO A 95 -19.20 1.74 -10.00
CA PRO A 95 -19.57 1.61 -8.60
C PRO A 95 -19.57 0.16 -8.13
N GLN A 96 -19.22 -0.06 -6.86
CA GLN A 96 -19.18 -1.40 -6.29
C GLN A 96 -20.59 -1.99 -6.19
N GLY A 97 -20.78 -3.22 -6.71
CA GLY A 97 -22.06 -3.92 -6.62
C GLY A 97 -23.15 -3.44 -7.59
N GLN A 98 -22.86 -2.48 -8.48
CA GLN A 98 -23.75 -2.11 -9.57
C GLN A 98 -23.24 -2.70 -10.89
N ALA A 99 -24.08 -3.50 -11.55
CA ALA A 99 -23.89 -3.88 -12.96
C ALA A 99 -24.14 -2.70 -13.93
N GLY A 100 -24.40 -1.50 -13.40
CA GLY A 100 -24.70 -0.27 -14.13
C GLY A 100 -23.45 0.47 -14.58
N GLY A 101 -23.55 1.15 -15.73
CA GLY A 101 -22.43 1.76 -16.45
C GLY A 101 -21.59 2.75 -15.65
N ALA A 102 -20.36 2.98 -16.14
CA ALA A 102 -19.37 3.80 -15.49
C ALA A 102 -19.85 5.25 -15.25
N ILE A 103 -19.59 5.78 -14.06
CA ILE A 103 -19.93 7.15 -13.64
C ILE A 103 -18.67 8.00 -13.45
N LEU A 104 -18.78 9.33 -13.55
CA LEU A 104 -17.64 10.24 -13.35
C LEU A 104 -17.21 10.29 -11.89
N TYR A 105 -15.91 10.37 -11.65
CA TYR A 105 -15.36 10.52 -10.30
C TYR A 105 -15.73 11.84 -9.62
N ASN A 106 -16.02 12.92 -10.35
CA ASN A 106 -16.37 14.21 -9.76
C ASN A 106 -17.83 14.32 -9.29
N SER A 107 -18.62 13.27 -9.48
CA SER A 107 -20.00 13.22 -9.04
C SER A 107 -20.09 13.36 -7.51
N ASN A 108 -21.19 13.97 -7.03
CA ASN A 108 -21.41 14.24 -5.59
C ASN A 108 -22.11 13.08 -4.84
N ASP A 109 -22.19 11.91 -5.46
CA ASP A 109 -22.73 10.70 -4.84
C ASP A 109 -21.72 10.04 -3.87
N ALA A 110 -22.21 9.10 -3.06
CA ALA A 110 -21.41 8.41 -2.05
C ALA A 110 -20.32 7.54 -2.68
N ASP A 111 -20.60 6.82 -3.77
CA ASP A 111 -19.65 5.92 -4.41
C ASP A 111 -18.48 6.68 -5.00
N SER A 112 -18.74 7.80 -5.68
CA SER A 112 -17.70 8.69 -6.22
C SER A 112 -16.86 9.32 -5.12
N LYS A 113 -17.45 9.68 -3.97
CA LYS A 113 -16.68 10.16 -2.81
C LYS A 113 -15.77 9.08 -2.25
N VAL A 114 -16.28 7.85 -2.07
CA VAL A 114 -15.48 6.70 -1.62
C VAL A 114 -14.34 6.44 -2.59
N ALA A 115 -14.62 6.40 -3.89
CA ALA A 115 -13.63 6.18 -4.94
C ALA A 115 -12.50 7.22 -4.91
N ARG A 116 -12.81 8.51 -4.70
CA ARG A 116 -11.80 9.56 -4.53
C ARG A 116 -11.01 9.39 -3.22
N ARG A 117 -11.67 9.05 -2.10
CA ARG A 117 -11.00 8.80 -0.82
C ARG A 117 -10.03 7.61 -0.87
N GLU A 118 -10.35 6.56 -1.60
CA GLU A 118 -9.44 5.44 -1.84
C GLU A 118 -8.19 5.89 -2.61
N MET A 119 -8.35 6.75 -3.63
CA MET A 119 -7.22 7.34 -4.34
C MET A 119 -6.36 8.19 -3.40
N TYR A 120 -6.95 9.01 -2.54
CA TYR A 120 -6.18 9.77 -1.54
C TYR A 120 -5.48 8.89 -0.50
N LEU A 121 -6.13 7.79 -0.10
CA LEU A 121 -5.54 6.79 0.80
C LEU A 121 -4.32 6.10 0.18
N ALA A 122 -4.32 5.86 -1.14
CA ALA A 122 -3.15 5.33 -1.86
C ALA A 122 -1.92 6.26 -1.73
N PHE A 123 -2.15 7.56 -1.62
CA PHE A 123 -1.10 8.56 -1.37
C PHE A 123 -0.89 8.84 0.13
N GLU A 124 -1.50 8.05 1.02
CA GLU A 124 -1.48 8.25 2.48
C GLU A 124 -1.96 9.65 2.91
N TYR A 125 -2.84 10.28 2.13
CA TYR A 125 -3.26 11.68 2.30
C TYR A 125 -2.11 12.69 2.24
N ASN A 126 -0.95 12.30 1.69
CA ASN A 126 0.19 13.21 1.50
C ASN A 126 -0.15 14.26 0.43
N LYS A 127 -0.30 15.50 0.89
CA LYS A 127 -0.71 16.63 0.05
C LYS A 127 0.24 16.89 -1.13
N ASP A 128 1.54 16.71 -0.94
CA ASP A 128 2.50 17.01 -1.99
C ASP A 128 2.48 15.95 -3.09
N TYR A 129 2.32 14.67 -2.73
CA TYR A 129 2.15 13.59 -3.71
C TYR A 129 0.87 13.78 -4.52
N ILE A 130 -0.25 14.06 -3.85
CA ILE A 130 -1.55 14.26 -4.51
C ILE A 130 -1.48 15.47 -5.45
N LYS A 131 -0.85 16.58 -5.03
CA LYS A 131 -0.72 17.78 -5.88
C LYS A 131 0.18 17.58 -7.08
N ALA A 132 1.34 16.93 -6.92
CA ALA A 132 2.24 16.67 -8.02
C ALA A 132 1.58 15.80 -9.09
N PHE A 133 1.00 14.66 -8.68
CA PHE A 133 0.26 13.79 -9.59
C PHE A 133 -0.96 14.50 -10.20
N GLY A 134 -1.77 15.13 -9.36
CA GLY A 134 -3.00 15.82 -9.74
C GLY A 134 -2.77 16.94 -10.75
N THR A 135 -1.71 17.72 -10.60
CA THR A 135 -1.35 18.78 -11.56
C THR A 135 -1.02 18.21 -12.93
N LEU A 136 -0.21 17.15 -12.98
CA LEU A 136 0.13 16.46 -14.24
C LEU A 136 -1.12 15.85 -14.89
N ALA A 137 -1.94 15.17 -14.09
CA ALA A 137 -3.19 14.58 -14.55
C ALA A 137 -4.19 15.62 -15.08
N ASN A 138 -4.32 16.77 -14.42
CA ASN A 138 -5.17 17.87 -14.87
C ASN A 138 -4.72 18.44 -16.21
N LYS A 139 -3.41 18.55 -16.46
CA LYS A 139 -2.90 18.96 -17.79
C LYS A 139 -3.31 17.98 -18.89
N MET A 140 -3.35 16.69 -18.60
CA MET A 140 -3.88 15.69 -19.54
C MET A 140 -5.41 15.79 -19.70
N ALA A 141 -6.13 16.10 -18.62
CA ALA A 141 -7.59 16.18 -18.58
C ALA A 141 -8.19 17.42 -19.25
N ALA A 142 -7.40 18.45 -19.54
CA ALA A 142 -7.89 19.67 -20.20
C ALA A 142 -8.61 19.33 -21.53
N THR A 143 -9.86 19.78 -21.70
CA THR A 143 -10.82 19.29 -22.72
C THR A 143 -10.40 19.46 -24.17
N ALA A 144 -9.39 20.28 -24.48
CA ALA A 144 -8.83 20.39 -25.82
C ALA A 144 -7.77 19.32 -26.14
N THR A 145 -7.26 18.63 -25.12
CA THR A 145 -6.12 17.69 -25.21
C THR A 145 -6.46 16.27 -24.75
N ALA A 146 -7.54 16.06 -24.00
CA ALA A 146 -7.89 14.74 -23.47
C ALA A 146 -8.35 13.77 -24.58
N THR A 147 -7.42 12.95 -25.08
CA THR A 147 -7.72 11.86 -26.01
C THR A 147 -8.24 10.62 -25.27
N PRO A 148 -8.96 9.70 -25.94
CA PRO A 148 -9.35 8.41 -25.33
C PRO A 148 -8.16 7.67 -24.70
N ALA A 149 -6.98 7.71 -25.33
CA ALA A 149 -5.77 7.08 -24.80
C ALA A 149 -5.30 7.71 -23.47
N MET A 150 -5.35 9.05 -23.36
CA MET A 150 -5.02 9.73 -22.11
C MET A 150 -6.00 9.37 -21.00
N LYS A 151 -7.30 9.31 -21.33
CA LYS A 151 -8.33 8.88 -20.38
C LYS A 151 -8.06 7.46 -19.87
N THR A 152 -7.76 6.52 -20.77
CA THR A 152 -7.41 5.13 -20.40
C THR A 152 -6.23 5.06 -19.43
N ILE A 153 -5.15 5.82 -19.67
CA ILE A 153 -3.99 5.84 -18.78
C ILE A 153 -4.35 6.43 -17.41
N LEU A 154 -5.07 7.54 -17.37
CA LEU A 154 -5.50 8.16 -16.12
C LEU A 154 -6.42 7.22 -15.31
N GLU A 155 -7.39 6.60 -15.97
CA GLU A 155 -8.27 5.59 -15.36
C GLU A 155 -7.47 4.40 -14.83
N GLY A 156 -6.52 3.88 -15.62
CA GLY A 156 -5.68 2.76 -15.20
C GLY A 156 -4.82 3.07 -13.98
N ILE A 157 -4.21 4.26 -13.92
CA ILE A 157 -3.42 4.69 -12.76
C ILE A 157 -4.32 4.87 -11.54
N VAL A 158 -5.42 5.62 -11.66
CA VAL A 158 -6.33 5.87 -10.52
C VAL A 158 -6.96 4.57 -10.03
N HIS A 159 -7.39 3.70 -10.93
CA HIS A 159 -7.92 2.38 -10.57
C HIS A 159 -6.87 1.54 -9.84
N GLY A 160 -5.66 1.41 -10.38
CA GLY A 160 -4.58 0.65 -9.72
C GLY A 160 -4.24 1.19 -8.32
N MET A 161 -4.19 2.51 -8.15
CA MET A 161 -3.97 3.14 -6.84
C MET A 161 -5.09 2.81 -5.86
N ARG A 162 -6.35 2.82 -6.30
CA ARG A 162 -7.48 2.40 -5.47
C ARG A 162 -7.41 0.92 -5.09
N GLU A 163 -7.07 0.04 -6.04
CA GLU A 163 -6.90 -1.40 -5.74
C GLU A 163 -5.78 -1.65 -4.73
N TYR A 164 -4.67 -0.92 -4.84
CA TYR A 164 -3.62 -0.93 -3.82
C TYR A 164 -4.14 -0.49 -2.45
N ALA A 165 -4.84 0.64 -2.39
CA ALA A 165 -5.35 1.18 -1.15
C ALA A 165 -6.35 0.22 -0.47
N ASP A 166 -7.27 -0.34 -1.24
CA ASP A 166 -8.24 -1.34 -0.78
C ASP A 166 -7.54 -2.59 -0.23
N ALA A 167 -6.62 -3.19 -0.99
CA ALA A 167 -5.93 -4.40 -0.57
C ALA A 167 -5.05 -4.18 0.66
N TYR A 168 -4.17 -3.16 0.63
CA TYR A 168 -3.22 -2.93 1.70
C TYR A 168 -3.90 -2.39 2.97
N TYR A 169 -4.63 -1.28 2.86
CA TYR A 169 -5.14 -0.57 4.03
C TYR A 169 -6.50 -1.11 4.49
N LEU A 170 -7.47 -1.18 3.58
CA LEU A 170 -8.86 -1.47 3.92
C LEU A 170 -9.15 -2.96 4.15
N LYS A 171 -8.28 -3.85 3.63
CA LYS A 171 -8.38 -5.30 3.82
C LYS A 171 -7.31 -5.83 4.76
N ALA A 172 -6.05 -5.88 4.33
CA ALA A 172 -4.99 -6.55 5.11
C ALA A 172 -4.80 -5.91 6.49
N PHE A 173 -4.51 -4.61 6.54
CA PHE A 173 -4.21 -3.93 7.80
C PHE A 173 -5.45 -3.63 8.64
N TYR A 174 -6.60 -3.39 8.03
CA TYR A 174 -7.87 -3.33 8.75
C TYR A 174 -8.15 -4.65 9.49
N MET A 175 -8.03 -5.79 8.79
CA MET A 175 -8.24 -7.11 9.39
C MET A 175 -7.20 -7.39 10.49
N LEU A 176 -5.92 -7.12 10.23
CA LEU A 176 -4.85 -7.30 11.23
C LEU A 176 -5.10 -6.48 12.49
N ASN A 177 -5.53 -5.22 12.37
CA ASN A 177 -5.81 -4.39 13.53
C ASN A 177 -7.01 -4.92 14.34
N ASN A 178 -8.04 -5.44 13.66
CA ASN A 178 -9.21 -6.03 14.32
C ASN A 178 -8.88 -7.36 15.01
N LYS A 179 -7.94 -8.14 14.48
CA LYS A 179 -7.55 -9.46 14.97
C LYS A 179 -6.27 -9.48 15.81
N LYS A 180 -5.68 -8.31 16.09
CA LYS A 180 -4.36 -8.20 16.74
C LYS A 180 -4.23 -8.93 18.07
N ASP A 181 -5.31 -9.04 18.85
CA ASP A 181 -5.30 -9.72 20.16
C ASP A 181 -5.57 -11.22 20.06
N GLU A 182 -6.04 -11.68 18.90
CA GLU A 182 -6.23 -13.09 18.56
C GLU A 182 -4.98 -13.71 17.92
N LEU A 183 -3.99 -12.92 17.48
CA LEU A 183 -2.76 -13.42 16.84
C LEU A 183 -2.02 -14.46 17.68
N LYS A 184 -2.03 -14.32 19.02
CA LYS A 184 -1.42 -15.28 19.96
C LYS A 184 -2.01 -16.69 19.89
N ASN A 185 -3.22 -16.82 19.34
CA ASN A 185 -3.93 -18.10 19.19
C ASN A 185 -3.48 -18.86 17.92
N LEU A 186 -2.75 -18.21 17.01
CA LEU A 186 -2.19 -18.86 15.84
C LEU A 186 -1.00 -19.75 16.24
N SER A 187 -0.79 -20.84 15.50
CA SER A 187 0.42 -21.65 15.64
C SER A 187 1.66 -20.85 15.20
N LEU A 188 2.84 -21.25 15.67
CA LEU A 188 4.10 -20.61 15.26
C LEU A 188 4.28 -20.60 13.73
N ASP A 189 3.98 -21.71 13.06
CA ASP A 189 4.06 -21.83 11.59
C ASP A 189 3.11 -20.83 10.87
N LYS A 190 1.87 -20.69 11.36
CA LYS A 190 0.93 -19.69 10.82
C LYS A 190 1.42 -18.27 11.06
N LEU A 191 2.00 -17.98 12.22
CA LEU A 191 2.57 -16.66 12.54
C LEU A 191 3.76 -16.32 11.65
N GLN A 192 4.67 -17.27 11.43
CA GLN A 192 5.81 -17.09 10.52
C GLN A 192 5.34 -16.86 9.09
N THR A 193 4.37 -17.66 8.63
CA THR A 193 3.76 -17.50 7.31
C THR A 193 3.08 -16.14 7.17
N LEU A 194 2.32 -15.70 8.18
CA LEU A 194 1.68 -14.40 8.22
C LEU A 194 2.70 -13.26 8.14
N LEU A 195 3.76 -13.32 8.96
CA LEU A 195 4.83 -12.32 8.97
C LEU A 195 5.52 -12.21 7.61
N ASN A 196 5.85 -13.34 6.98
CA ASN A 196 6.47 -13.36 5.66
C ASN A 196 5.59 -12.66 4.60
N LYS A 197 4.28 -12.93 4.62
CA LYS A 197 3.31 -12.28 3.71
C LYS A 197 3.15 -10.78 4.00
N ILE A 198 3.12 -10.40 5.27
CA ILE A 198 3.10 -8.99 5.70
C ILE A 198 4.36 -8.25 5.22
N ASN A 199 5.53 -8.89 5.30
CA ASN A 199 6.78 -8.32 4.81
C ASN A 199 6.75 -8.15 3.28
N ALA A 200 6.23 -9.13 2.54
CA ALA A 200 6.09 -9.02 1.08
C ALA A 200 5.20 -7.84 0.65
N ILE A 201 4.05 -7.62 1.30
CA ILE A 201 3.20 -6.47 0.97
C ILE A 201 3.82 -5.13 1.42
N GLN A 202 4.64 -5.12 2.47
CA GLN A 202 5.38 -3.92 2.89
C GLN A 202 6.50 -3.54 1.91
N GLU A 203 7.21 -4.53 1.38
CA GLU A 203 8.21 -4.32 0.34
C GLU A 203 7.58 -3.75 -0.93
N ALA A 204 6.50 -4.39 -1.41
CA ALA A 204 5.74 -3.90 -2.56
C ALA A 204 5.18 -2.48 -2.33
N LYS A 205 4.64 -2.19 -1.13
CA LYS A 205 4.24 -0.82 -0.77
C LYS A 205 5.41 0.15 -0.86
N THR A 206 6.59 -0.23 -0.36
CA THR A 206 7.77 0.62 -0.36
C THR A 206 8.17 0.99 -1.80
N ASN A 207 8.09 0.03 -2.73
CA ASN A 207 8.35 0.27 -4.15
C ASN A 207 7.33 1.25 -4.76
N ILE A 208 6.04 1.09 -4.46
CA ILE A 208 4.99 2.03 -4.89
C ILE A 208 5.26 3.44 -4.36
N VAL A 209 5.55 3.58 -3.06
CA VAL A 209 5.86 4.88 -2.44
C VAL A 209 7.11 5.51 -3.06
N ASN A 210 8.14 4.71 -3.35
CA ASN A 210 9.34 5.20 -4.03
C ASN A 210 9.03 5.71 -5.45
N ALA A 211 8.17 5.02 -6.20
CA ALA A 211 7.74 5.45 -7.53
C ALA A 211 6.94 6.77 -7.46
N VAL A 212 6.02 6.89 -6.49
CA VAL A 212 5.27 8.12 -6.22
C VAL A 212 6.20 9.27 -5.83
N ASN A 213 7.14 9.03 -4.92
CA ASN A 213 8.14 10.01 -4.53
C ASN A 213 8.97 10.44 -5.74
N LYS A 214 9.32 9.51 -6.64
CA LYS A 214 10.05 9.84 -7.86
C LYS A 214 9.25 10.75 -8.80
N ILE A 215 7.94 10.52 -8.93
CA ILE A 215 7.05 11.42 -9.69
C ILE A 215 7.05 12.82 -9.07
N LYS A 216 6.92 12.91 -7.74
CA LYS A 216 6.98 14.20 -7.03
C LYS A 216 8.31 14.90 -7.26
N GLU A 217 9.44 14.20 -7.09
CA GLU A 217 10.77 14.78 -7.29
C GLU A 217 10.97 15.26 -8.73
N ASP A 218 10.59 14.46 -9.72
CA ASP A 218 10.69 14.82 -11.14
C ASP A 218 9.79 16.05 -11.46
N TYR A 219 8.62 16.15 -10.82
CA TYR A 219 7.74 17.32 -10.91
C TYR A 219 8.36 18.57 -10.26
N ASP A 220 8.89 18.45 -9.04
CA ASP A 220 9.47 19.57 -8.30
C ASP A 220 10.74 20.12 -8.95
N THR A 221 11.55 19.23 -9.51
CA THR A 221 12.77 19.57 -10.25
C THR A 221 12.50 19.98 -11.70
N ASP A 222 11.22 19.97 -12.11
CA ASP A 222 10.78 20.32 -13.46
C ASP A 222 11.58 19.56 -14.53
N LYS A 223 11.69 18.23 -14.33
CA LYS A 223 12.50 17.31 -15.13
C LYS A 223 12.24 17.50 -16.63
N GLU A 224 13.29 17.39 -17.44
CA GLU A 224 13.16 17.35 -18.89
C GLU A 224 12.42 16.09 -19.37
N VAL A 225 11.49 16.29 -20.30
CA VAL A 225 10.69 15.24 -20.93
C VAL A 225 10.56 15.48 -22.43
N GLY A 226 10.12 14.46 -23.17
CA GLY A 226 10.03 14.51 -24.63
C GLY A 226 11.41 14.60 -25.29
N THR A 227 11.53 15.43 -26.32
CA THR A 227 12.80 15.69 -27.03
C THR A 227 13.79 16.56 -26.23
N ALA A 228 13.75 16.49 -24.89
CA ALA A 228 14.55 17.25 -23.93
C ALA A 228 14.42 18.79 -24.01
N THR A 229 13.40 19.31 -24.70
CA THR A 229 13.12 20.75 -24.80
C THR A 229 12.04 21.22 -23.84
N HIS A 230 11.18 20.30 -23.38
CA HIS A 230 10.10 20.61 -22.46
C HIS A 230 10.39 20.17 -21.03
N LYS A 231 9.74 20.83 -20.09
CA LYS A 231 9.94 20.70 -18.65
C LYS A 231 8.63 20.23 -18.01
N LEU A 232 8.68 19.12 -17.26
CA LEU A 232 7.52 18.33 -16.83
C LEU A 232 6.41 19.16 -16.17
N LYS A 233 6.78 20.05 -15.25
CA LYS A 233 5.87 20.91 -14.50
C LYS A 233 5.49 22.16 -15.29
N THR A 234 6.38 22.76 -16.06
CA THR A 234 6.10 24.05 -16.70
C THR A 234 5.59 23.91 -18.14
N THR A 235 6.36 23.33 -19.05
CA THR A 235 6.12 23.39 -20.51
C THR A 235 5.72 22.09 -21.18
N ALA A 236 5.76 20.95 -20.49
CA ALA A 236 5.41 19.66 -21.05
C ALA A 236 3.97 19.63 -21.60
N THR A 237 3.84 19.02 -22.78
CA THR A 237 2.56 18.78 -23.45
C THR A 237 1.80 17.63 -22.78
N ALA A 238 0.49 17.56 -23.02
CA ALA A 238 -0.34 16.46 -22.51
C ALA A 238 0.15 15.07 -22.96
N THR A 239 0.67 14.96 -24.20
CA THR A 239 1.23 13.71 -24.74
C THR A 239 2.53 13.32 -24.02
N GLU A 240 3.44 14.26 -23.79
CA GLU A 240 4.68 13.95 -23.05
C GLU A 240 4.40 13.57 -21.60
N ILE A 241 3.39 14.19 -20.96
CA ILE A 241 2.96 13.83 -19.62
C ILE A 241 2.33 12.43 -19.62
N LYS A 242 1.51 12.09 -20.62
CA LYS A 242 0.96 10.74 -20.79
C LYS A 242 2.10 9.73 -20.85
N ASP A 243 3.05 9.91 -21.76
CA ASP A 243 4.14 8.96 -21.97
C ASP A 243 5.04 8.85 -20.72
N TYR A 244 5.27 9.98 -20.03
CA TYR A 244 5.93 9.99 -18.74
C TYR A 244 5.18 9.14 -17.70
N LEU A 245 3.89 9.40 -17.47
CA LEU A 245 3.11 8.68 -16.45
C LEU A 245 2.90 7.20 -16.80
N GLU A 246 2.72 6.87 -18.08
CA GLU A 246 2.65 5.48 -18.56
C GLU A 246 3.95 4.72 -18.28
N SER A 247 5.11 5.36 -18.51
CA SER A 247 6.41 4.76 -18.15
C SER A 247 6.57 4.49 -16.65
N LYS A 248 5.94 5.32 -15.80
CA LYS A 248 5.93 5.11 -14.34
C LYS A 248 4.90 4.08 -13.91
N GLN A 249 3.75 4.01 -14.57
CA GLN A 249 2.73 3.01 -14.27
C GLN A 249 3.30 1.59 -14.38
N GLY A 250 4.08 1.33 -15.43
CA GLY A 250 4.76 0.05 -15.62
C GLY A 250 5.67 -0.36 -14.45
N THR A 251 6.16 0.59 -13.64
CA THR A 251 7.07 0.26 -12.52
C THR A 251 6.37 -0.24 -11.27
N PHE A 252 5.06 -0.02 -11.12
CA PHE A 252 4.35 -0.37 -9.88
C PHE A 252 3.14 -1.31 -10.07
N VAL A 253 2.77 -1.67 -11.29
CA VAL A 253 1.66 -2.62 -11.56
C VAL A 253 1.90 -4.00 -10.93
N ASN A 254 3.15 -4.47 -10.98
CA ASN A 254 3.51 -5.76 -10.36
C ASN A 254 3.40 -5.71 -8.84
N ASP A 255 3.83 -4.61 -8.21
CA ASP A 255 3.71 -4.42 -6.76
C ASP A 255 2.24 -4.39 -6.32
N ILE A 256 1.37 -3.69 -7.06
CA ILE A 256 -0.08 -3.70 -6.80
C ILE A 256 -0.63 -5.13 -6.88
N THR A 257 -0.23 -5.90 -7.90
CA THR A 257 -0.66 -7.29 -8.08
C THR A 257 -0.20 -8.18 -6.93
N THR A 258 1.06 -8.03 -6.50
CA THR A 258 1.62 -8.72 -5.32
C THR A 258 0.79 -8.41 -4.08
N ILE A 259 0.52 -7.13 -3.81
CA ILE A 259 -0.27 -6.72 -2.65
C ILE A 259 -1.67 -7.35 -2.68
N LYS A 260 -2.37 -7.32 -3.82
CA LYS A 260 -3.71 -7.90 -3.95
C LYS A 260 -3.71 -9.40 -3.65
N ASN A 261 -2.82 -10.15 -4.30
CA ASN A 261 -2.78 -11.61 -4.19
C ASN A 261 -2.35 -12.03 -2.78
N THR A 262 -1.28 -11.44 -2.26
CA THR A 262 -0.78 -11.75 -0.91
C THR A 262 -1.77 -11.33 0.18
N THR A 263 -2.54 -10.25 -0.04
CA THR A 263 -3.63 -9.88 0.89
C THR A 263 -4.68 -10.98 1.01
N ALA A 264 -5.11 -11.60 -0.10
CA ALA A 264 -6.08 -12.70 -0.04
C ALA A 264 -5.58 -13.88 0.80
N GLU A 265 -4.29 -14.18 0.71
CA GLU A 265 -3.65 -15.22 1.52
C GLU A 265 -3.53 -14.82 3.00
N ILE A 266 -3.23 -13.56 3.30
CA ILE A 266 -3.24 -13.02 4.67
C ILE A 266 -4.64 -13.19 5.29
N LEU A 267 -5.70 -12.85 4.56
CA LEU A 267 -7.06 -12.97 5.05
C LEU A 267 -7.41 -14.43 5.39
N THR A 268 -6.96 -15.40 4.58
CA THR A 268 -7.16 -16.83 4.84
C THR A 268 -6.50 -17.29 6.15
N ILE A 269 -5.41 -16.66 6.58
CA ILE A 269 -4.73 -17.01 7.85
C ILE A 269 -5.46 -16.40 9.06
N LEU A 270 -6.11 -15.24 8.87
CA LEU A 270 -6.75 -14.46 9.93
C LEU A 270 -8.24 -14.80 10.16
N ILE A 271 -8.85 -15.57 9.25
CA ILE A 271 -10.20 -16.15 9.37
C ILE A 271 -10.13 -17.47 10.13
#